data_AF-S2DN58-F1
#
_entry.id   AF-S2DN58-F1
#
_cell.length_a   1.000
_cell.length_b   1.000
_cell.length_c   1.000
_cell.angle_alpha   90.00
_cell.angle_beta   90.00
_cell.angle_gamma   90.00
#
_symmetry.space_group_name_H-M   'P 1'
#
loop_
_entity.id
_entity.type
_entity.pdbx_description
1 polymer ?
#
loop_
_entity_poly.entity_id
_entity_poly.type
_entity_poly.pdbx_seq_one_letter_code
_entity_poly.pdbx_strand_id
1 'polypeptide(L)'
;MAHLIGDFILQPYSWVKAKETSRLKAYQFYLHVIIHAGLILLVFWDLSFWLLALTIGGIHALIDVLKLYGQKEVNKPQWFVAD
;
A
#
# COMPACT_ATOMS: atom_id res chain seq x y z
N MET A 1 -0.73 -2.06 -14.59
CA MET A 1 -2.17 -1.87 -14.87
C MET A 1 -3.02 -2.38 -13.70
N ALA A 2 -3.08 -3.68 -13.38
CA ALA A 2 -3.82 -4.17 -12.21
C ALA A 2 -3.27 -3.64 -10.85
N HIS A 3 -1.95 -3.43 -10.75
CA HIS A 3 -1.31 -2.86 -9.55
C HIS A 3 -1.76 -1.40 -9.30
N LEU A 4 -1.70 -0.55 -10.32
CA LEU A 4 -2.25 0.81 -10.28
C LEU A 4 -3.75 0.84 -9.97
N ILE A 5 -4.56 -0.09 -10.47
CA ILE A 5 -5.99 -0.07 -10.13
C ILE A 5 -6.19 -0.48 -8.66
N GLY A 6 -5.44 -1.48 -8.18
CA GLY A 6 -5.46 -1.92 -6.78
C GLY A 6 -5.04 -0.81 -5.82
N ASP A 7 -3.86 -0.23 -6.00
CA ASP A 7 -3.38 0.83 -5.13
C ASP A 7 -4.24 2.09 -5.26
N PHE A 8 -4.67 2.53 -6.45
CA PHE A 8 -5.40 3.80 -6.56
C PHE A 8 -6.88 3.73 -6.16
N ILE A 9 -7.55 2.59 -6.40
CA ILE A 9 -8.93 2.41 -5.92
C ILE A 9 -8.94 2.19 -4.39
N LEU A 10 -7.94 1.48 -3.86
CA LEU A 10 -7.92 1.10 -2.45
C LEU A 10 -7.13 2.07 -1.57
N GLN A 11 -6.36 2.99 -2.17
CA GLN A 11 -5.63 4.08 -1.53
C GLN A 11 -6.05 5.44 -2.13
N PRO A 12 -7.22 5.97 -1.74
CA PRO A 12 -7.69 7.26 -2.25
C PRO A 12 -6.73 8.41 -1.87
N TYR A 13 -6.77 9.51 -2.62
CA TYR A 13 -5.90 10.68 -2.38
C TYR A 13 -5.99 11.24 -0.95
N SER A 14 -7.15 11.14 -0.31
CA SER A 14 -7.32 11.53 1.11
C SER A 14 -6.45 10.70 2.05
N TRP A 15 -6.26 9.41 1.76
CA TRP A 15 -5.39 8.52 2.52
C TRP A 15 -3.93 8.87 2.28
N VAL A 16 -3.56 9.15 1.02
CA VAL A 16 -2.20 9.64 0.69
C VAL A 16 -1.90 10.91 1.49
N LYS A 17 -2.79 11.90 1.49
CA LYS A 17 -2.61 13.15 2.26
C LYS A 17 -2.49 12.90 3.77
N ALA A 18 -3.28 11.97 4.32
CA ALA A 18 -3.19 11.58 5.72
C ALA A 18 -1.84 10.90 6.04
N LYS A 19 -1.37 10.00 5.16
CA LYS A 19 -0.05 9.36 5.28
C LYS A 19 1.09 10.37 5.11
N GLU A 20 0.99 11.36 4.21
CA GLU A 20 2.01 12.40 4.09
C GLU A 20 2.10 13.28 5.36
N THR A 21 0.95 13.60 5.98
CA THR A 21 0.90 14.47 7.16
C THR A 21 1.28 13.72 8.44
N SER A 22 0.79 12.49 8.62
CA SER A 22 0.92 11.71 9.86
C SER A 22 1.85 10.49 9.75
N ARG A 23 2.36 10.18 8.55
CA ARG A 23 3.26 9.06 8.24
C ARG A 23 2.71 7.75 8.78
N LEU A 24 3.53 7.00 9.52
CA LEU A 24 3.15 5.73 10.13
C LEU A 24 2.06 5.87 11.20
N LYS A 25 1.72 7.08 11.64
CA LYS A 25 0.59 7.30 12.57
C LYS A 25 -0.76 7.34 11.86
N ALA A 26 -0.78 7.44 10.52
CA ALA A 26 -2.01 7.41 9.75
C ALA A 26 -2.58 5.99 9.75
N TYR A 27 -3.76 5.79 10.33
CA TYR A 27 -4.42 4.48 10.36
C TYR A 27 -4.68 3.93 8.94
N GLN A 28 -4.79 4.82 7.95
CA GLN A 28 -4.96 4.50 6.53
C GLN A 28 -3.81 3.64 5.99
N PHE A 29 -2.59 3.81 6.50
CA PHE A 29 -1.46 2.95 6.14
C PHE A 29 -1.74 1.48 6.51
N TYR A 30 -2.18 1.24 7.75
CA TYR A 30 -2.45 -0.12 8.22
C TYR A 30 -3.68 -0.74 7.53
N LEU A 31 -4.72 0.06 7.29
CA LEU A 31 -5.88 -0.40 6.52
C LEU A 31 -5.49 -0.81 5.10
N HIS A 32 -4.65 -0.02 4.43
CA HIS A 32 -4.16 -0.34 3.09
C HIS A 32 -3.46 -1.69 3.05
N VAL A 33 -2.52 -1.92 3.96
CA VAL A 33 -1.77 -3.18 4.07
C VAL A 33 -2.70 -4.38 4.31
N ILE A 34 -3.69 -4.23 5.19
CA ILE A 34 -4.67 -5.28 5.49
C ILE A 34 -5.54 -5.58 4.27
N ILE A 35 -5.99 -4.57 3.53
CA ILE A 35 -6.77 -4.75 2.31
C ILE A 35 -5.96 -5.55 1.28
N HIS A 36 -4.69 -5.20 1.05
CA HIS A 36 -3.84 -5.94 0.11
C HIS A 36 -3.59 -7.38 0.53
N ALA A 37 -3.27 -7.62 1.81
CA ALA A 37 -3.13 -8.99 2.33
C ALA A 37 -4.44 -9.80 2.21
N GLY A 38 -5.59 -9.17 2.50
CA GLY A 38 -6.90 -9.78 2.36
C GLY A 38 -7.27 -10.10 0.91
N LEU A 39 -6.90 -9.23 -0.04
CA LEU A 39 -7.10 -9.48 -1.47
C LEU A 39 -6.32 -10.68 -1.97
N ILE A 40 -5.11 -10.90 -1.47
CA ILE A 40 -4.34 -12.11 -1.82
C ILE A 40 -5.09 -13.35 -1.35
N LEU A 41 -5.54 -13.38 -0.09
CA LEU A 41 -6.34 -14.49 0.42
C LEU A 41 -7.65 -14.68 -0.35
N LEU A 42 -8.29 -13.59 -0.78
CA LEU A 42 -9.51 -13.63 -1.58
C LEU A 42 -9.27 -14.21 -2.98
N VAL A 43 -8.18 -13.82 -3.63
CA VAL A 43 -7.80 -14.30 -4.97
C VAL A 43 -7.47 -15.79 -4.95
N PHE A 44 -6.75 -16.25 -3.93
CA PHE A 44 -6.44 -17.68 -3.78
C PHE A 44 -7.61 -18.49 -3.20
N TRP A 45 -8.57 -17.83 -2.56
CA TRP A 45 -9.71 -18.44 -1.87
C TRP A 45 -9.32 -19.59 -0.91
N ASP A 46 -8.12 -19.52 -0.35
CA ASP A 46 -7.56 -20.56 0.51
C ASP A 46 -6.71 -19.90 1.61
N LEU A 47 -7.15 -20.11 2.85
CA LEU A 47 -6.51 -19.57 4.05
C LEU A 47 -5.14 -20.18 4.31
N SER A 48 -4.79 -21.31 3.69
CA SER A 48 -3.46 -21.93 3.79
C SER A 48 -2.36 -20.99 3.29
N PHE A 49 -2.69 -20.02 2.42
CA PHE A 49 -1.77 -19.00 1.92
C PHE A 49 -1.63 -17.77 2.83
N TRP A 50 -2.12 -17.81 4.08
CA TRP A 50 -2.02 -16.68 5.02
C TRP A 50 -0.58 -16.17 5.21
N LEU A 51 0.41 -17.07 5.22
CA LEU A 51 1.82 -16.69 5.36
C LEU A 51 2.32 -15.97 4.09
N LEU A 52 1.88 -16.39 2.92
CA LEU A 52 2.18 -15.72 1.65
C LEU A 52 1.53 -14.34 1.61
N ALA A 53 0.26 -14.23 2.03
CA ALA A 53 -0.46 -12.97 2.13
C ALA A 53 0.20 -11.98 3.09
N LEU A 54 0.66 -12.45 4.27
CA LEU A 54 1.42 -11.63 5.20
C LEU A 54 2.78 -11.21 4.65
N THR A 55 3.47 -12.11 3.94
CA THR A 55 4.78 -11.81 3.34
C THR A 55 4.65 -10.72 2.28
N ILE A 56 3.71 -10.87 1.35
CA ILE A 56 3.48 -9.88 0.29
C ILE A 56 2.95 -8.57 0.89
N GLY A 57 2.00 -8.64 1.84
CA GLY A 57 1.50 -7.46 2.55
C GLY A 57 2.62 -6.72 3.31
N GLY A 58 3.57 -7.46 3.91
CA GLY A 58 4.74 -6.89 4.58
C GLY A 58 5.72 -6.22 3.62
N ILE A 59 5.99 -6.84 2.46
CA ILE A 59 6.81 -6.23 1.39
C ILE A 59 6.12 -4.96 0.88
N HIS A 60 4.81 -5.00 0.65
CA HIS A 60 4.03 -3.84 0.23
C HIS A 60 4.11 -2.70 1.26
N ALA A 61 3.89 -3.02 2.53
CA ALA A 61 4.04 -2.07 3.63
C ALA A 61 5.43 -1.43 3.65
N LEU A 62 6.50 -2.21 3.46
CA LEU A 62 7.87 -1.71 3.41
C LEU A 62 8.07 -0.73 2.24
N ILE A 63 7.59 -1.05 1.04
CA ILE A 63 7.66 -0.16 -0.12
C ILE A 63 6.92 1.14 0.15
N ASP A 64 5.74 1.08 0.75
CA ASP A 64 4.95 2.24 1.15
C ASP A 64 5.68 3.13 2.16
N VAL A 65 6.36 2.52 3.13
CA VAL A 65 7.21 3.26 4.07
C VAL A 65 8.37 3.93 3.33
N LEU A 66 9.08 3.21 2.46
CA LEU A 66 10.16 3.80 1.67
C LEU A 66 9.68 5.00 0.84
N LYS A 67 8.48 4.90 0.25
CA LYS A 67 7.81 6.01 -0.43
C LYS A 67 7.54 7.17 0.52
N LEU A 68 6.94 6.94 1.68
CA LEU A 68 6.62 8.00 2.66
C LEU A 68 7.84 8.79 3.15
N TYR A 69 9.02 8.18 3.21
CA TYR A 69 10.25 8.85 3.63
C TYR A 69 11.11 9.34 2.45
N GLY A 70 10.97 8.75 1.27
CA GLY A 70 11.73 9.08 0.06
C GLY A 70 11.04 10.07 -0.90
N GLN A 71 9.72 10.24 -0.76
CA GLN A 71 8.92 11.16 -1.57
C GLN A 71 9.10 12.59 -1.08
N LYS A 72 9.60 13.44 -1.97
CA LYS A 72 9.73 14.88 -1.86
C LYS A 72 8.90 15.51 -2.98
N GLU A 73 8.50 16.76 -2.83
CA GLU A 73 7.71 17.48 -3.85
C GLU A 73 8.36 17.46 -5.25
N VAL A 74 9.70 17.41 -5.32
CA VAL A 74 10.46 17.36 -6.58
C VAL A 74 10.43 15.99 -7.30
N ASN A 75 10.29 14.88 -6.59
CA ASN A 75 10.28 13.52 -7.18
C ASN A 75 8.90 12.84 -7.06
N LYS A 76 7.88 13.59 -6.59
CA LYS A 76 6.50 13.13 -6.43
C LYS A 76 5.91 12.48 -7.70
N PRO A 77 6.12 13.02 -8.92
CA PRO A 77 5.62 12.40 -10.14
C PRO A 77 6.30 11.07 -10.48
N GLN A 78 7.56 10.88 -10.09
CA GLN A 78 8.30 9.64 -10.35
C GLN A 78 7.82 8.52 -9.44
N TRP A 79 7.61 8.82 -8.16
CA TRP A 79 7.00 7.88 -7.21
C TRP A 79 5.55 7.54 -7.57
N PHE A 80 4.82 8.48 -8.18
CA PHE A 80 3.47 8.27 -8.69
C PHE A 80 3.40 7.30 -9.88
N VAL A 81 4.44 7.23 -10.72
CA VAL A 81 4.51 6.30 -11.87
C VAL A 81 5.10 4.94 -11.47
N ALA A 82 5.86 4.90 -10.38
CA ALA A 82 6.45 3.67 -9.82
C ALA A 82 5.52 2.93 -8.84
N ASP A 83 4.38 3.53 -8.48
CA ASP A 83 3.18 2.86 -7.95
C ASP A 83 2.53 1.99 -9.05
#